data_AF-A0A7S0KIC7-F1
#
_entry.id   AF-A0A7S0KIC7-F1
#
_cell.length_a   1.000
_cell.length_b   1.000
_cell.length_c   1.000
_cell.angle_alpha   90.00
_cell.angle_beta   90.00
_cell.angle_gamma   90.00
#
_symmetry.space_group_name_H-M   'P 1'
#
loop_
_entity.id
_entity.type
_entity.pdbx_description
1 polymer ?
#
loop_
_entity_poly.entity_id
_entity_poly.type
_entity_poly.pdbx_seq_one_letter_code
_entity_poly.pdbx_strand_id
1 'polypeptide(L)'
;VQARDVASIDGSSSTWTAAALDSLISYQRMACACFMRPKVSFAHQLIGHKPSTHTKFFDSDSEYGDDGEKNGGSVRDDALAAENGEDDAYHGELNTSQRRAMQRFLSRNGHMDQLQMVQGPPGCGKTHFTVSLLHALAKKNRRVLVCAPSNKAVCVALELFLRTQGATDTCAPCILLGVEDSLEECSTPASKAFPTCAMDYFIYRRASAIAGGIERALADMK
;
A
#
# COMPACT_ATOMS: atom_id res chain seq x y z
N VAL A 1 -2.37 -22.64 15.44
CA VAL A 1 -2.84 -24.04 15.32
C VAL A 1 -4.33 -24.01 14.96
N GLN A 2 -4.62 -23.90 13.67
CA GLN A 2 -5.82 -24.44 13.02
C GLN A 2 -5.60 -24.29 11.51
N ALA A 3 -4.85 -25.22 10.93
CA ALA A 3 -4.86 -25.43 9.49
C ALA A 3 -6.24 -26.01 9.15
N ARG A 4 -7.12 -25.21 8.54
CA ARG A 4 -8.49 -25.64 8.22
C ARG A 4 -8.69 -26.11 6.78
N ASP A 5 -7.77 -25.78 5.87
CA ASP A 5 -7.91 -26.17 4.46
C ASP A 5 -6.74 -27.07 4.04
N VAL A 6 -7.04 -28.36 3.88
CA VAL A 6 -6.14 -29.38 3.34
C VAL A 6 -6.66 -29.75 1.96
N ALA A 7 -5.93 -29.36 0.91
CA ALA A 7 -6.25 -29.76 -0.46
C ALA A 7 -5.53 -31.09 -0.78
N SER A 8 -6.28 -32.04 -1.32
CA SER A 8 -5.79 -33.36 -1.74
C SER A 8 -5.95 -33.49 -3.26
N ILE A 9 -4.84 -33.74 -3.96
CA ILE A 9 -4.86 -33.96 -5.41
C ILE A 9 -4.44 -35.40 -5.68
N ASP A 10 -5.35 -36.17 -6.28
CA ASP A 10 -5.09 -37.53 -6.76
C ASP A 10 -4.55 -37.50 -8.19
N GLY A 11 -3.26 -37.77 -8.33
CA GLY A 11 -2.62 -38.13 -9.59
C GLY A 11 -2.16 -39.59 -9.55
N SER A 12 -2.34 -40.31 -10.66
CA SER A 12 -2.20 -41.77 -10.91
C SER A 12 -1.15 -42.67 -10.21
N SER A 13 -0.39 -42.21 -9.20
CA SER A 13 0.26 -43.08 -8.20
C SER A 13 0.68 -42.38 -6.90
N SER A 14 0.30 -41.12 -6.68
CA SER A 14 0.75 -40.34 -5.51
C SER A 14 -0.30 -39.31 -5.08
N THR A 15 -0.79 -39.42 -3.85
CA THR A 15 -1.68 -38.45 -3.21
C THR A 15 -0.84 -37.35 -2.57
N TRP A 16 -1.02 -36.10 -3.02
CA TRP A 16 -0.31 -34.95 -2.46
C TRP A 16 -1.25 -34.16 -1.55
N THR A 17 -0.83 -33.91 -0.30
CA THR A 17 -1.54 -33.07 0.65
C THR A 17 -0.77 -31.76 0.86
N ALA A 18 -1.44 -30.64 0.60
CA ALA A 18 -0.91 -29.32 0.89
C ALA A 18 -1.69 -28.70 2.07
N ALA A 19 -0.97 -28.24 3.09
CA ALA A 19 -1.54 -27.53 4.22
C ALA A 19 -0.86 -26.15 4.35
N ALA A 20 -1.67 -25.08 4.33
CA ALA A 20 -1.15 -23.74 4.53
C ALA A 20 -0.74 -23.53 5.99
N LEU A 21 0.53 -23.22 6.23
CA LEU A 21 1.03 -22.78 7.54
C LEU A 21 1.12 -21.25 7.54
N ASP A 22 0.05 -20.60 8.01
CA ASP A 22 -0.15 -19.14 8.01
C ASP A 22 0.62 -18.38 9.12
N SER A 23 0.77 -19.04 10.27
CA SER A 23 1.04 -18.36 11.54
C SER A 23 2.51 -18.42 11.94
N LEU A 24 3.18 -19.56 11.76
CA LEU A 24 4.51 -19.78 12.31
C LEU A 24 5.57 -18.84 11.72
N ILE A 25 5.58 -18.67 10.40
CA ILE A 25 6.54 -17.80 9.69
C ILE A 25 6.31 -16.34 10.09
N SER A 26 5.05 -15.93 10.20
CA SER A 26 4.66 -14.58 10.60
C SER A 26 5.11 -14.26 12.03
N TYR A 27 4.84 -15.17 12.98
CA TYR A 27 5.29 -15.02 14.37
C TYR A 27 6.82 -15.02 14.49
N GLN A 28 7.53 -15.86 13.74
CA GLN A 28 8.99 -15.88 13.74
C GLN A 28 9.58 -14.56 13.22
N ARG A 29 8.99 -13.98 12.16
CA ARG A 29 9.39 -12.67 11.64
C ARG A 29 9.13 -11.55 12.64
N MET A 30 7.98 -11.56 13.32
CA MET A 30 7.67 -10.60 14.38
C MET A 30 8.67 -10.69 15.53
N ALA A 31 8.96 -11.90 16.02
CA ALA A 31 9.92 -12.12 17.09
C ALA A 31 11.34 -11.66 16.69
N CYS A 32 11.76 -11.97 15.46
CA CYS A 32 13.04 -11.51 14.91
C CYS A 32 13.12 -9.99 14.84
N ALA A 33 12.05 -9.30 14.39
CA ALA A 33 12.02 -7.84 14.37
C ALA A 33 12.14 -7.22 15.77
N CYS A 34 11.46 -7.80 16.77
CA CYS A 34 11.59 -7.39 18.18
C CYS A 34 13.02 -7.55 18.70
N PHE A 35 13.71 -8.62 18.29
CA PHE A 35 15.09 -8.89 18.67
C PHE A 35 16.10 -7.97 17.95
N MET A 36 15.95 -7.83 16.64
CA MET A 36 16.82 -7.04 15.77
C MET A 36 16.72 -5.53 16.01
N ARG A 37 15.57 -5.04 16.52
CA ARG A 37 15.28 -3.61 16.76
C ARG A 37 15.78 -2.71 15.63
N PRO A 38 15.30 -2.92 14.39
CA PRO A 38 15.78 -2.16 13.24
C PRO A 38 15.61 -0.65 13.47
N LYS A 39 16.67 0.12 13.24
CA LYS A 39 16.62 1.58 13.32
C LYS A 39 15.87 2.12 12.10
N VAL A 40 14.86 2.96 12.32
CA VAL A 40 14.20 3.70 11.24
C VAL A 40 15.01 4.96 10.92
N SER A 41 15.23 5.23 9.63
CA SER A 41 16.08 6.34 9.17
C SER A 41 15.60 7.70 9.67
N PHE A 42 14.28 7.87 9.81
CA PHE A 42 13.62 9.09 10.28
C PHE A 42 13.39 9.14 11.80
N ALA A 43 13.95 8.21 12.60
CA ALA A 43 13.75 8.17 14.06
C ALA A 43 14.08 9.52 14.73
N HIS A 44 15.14 10.17 14.25
CA HIS A 44 15.60 11.47 14.73
C HIS A 44 14.57 12.60 14.47
N GLN A 45 13.79 12.51 13.39
CA GLN A 45 12.72 13.48 13.10
C GLN A 45 11.51 13.29 14.02
N LEU A 46 11.21 12.06 14.45
CA LEU A 46 10.18 11.81 15.47
C LEU A 46 10.53 12.43 16.82
N ILE A 47 11.83 12.52 17.14
CA ILE A 47 12.36 13.11 18.39
C ILE A 47 12.56 14.63 18.24
N GLY A 48 12.32 15.20 17.05
CA GLY A 48 12.45 16.64 16.79
C GLY A 48 13.86 17.13 16.46
N HIS A 49 14.81 16.22 16.22
CA HIS A 49 16.22 16.56 15.95
C HIS A 49 16.45 17.05 14.50
N LYS A 50 15.47 16.89 13.60
CA LYS A 50 15.40 17.54 12.27
C LYS A 50 13.93 17.79 11.89
N PRO A 51 13.61 18.85 11.14
CA PRO A 51 12.25 19.10 10.68
C PRO A 51 11.81 18.02 9.67
N SER A 52 10.50 17.75 9.65
CA SER A 52 9.85 16.93 8.62
C SER A 52 9.59 17.77 7.37
N THR A 53 9.48 17.12 6.21
CA THR A 53 9.07 17.81 4.98
C THR A 53 7.55 17.92 4.96
N HIS A 54 7.00 19.12 4.81
CA HIS A 54 5.55 19.35 4.76
C HIS A 54 5.09 19.65 3.33
N THR A 55 4.02 18.98 2.88
CA THR A 55 3.34 19.32 1.63
C THR A 55 1.87 19.61 1.90
N LYS A 56 1.43 20.82 1.53
CA LYS A 56 0.05 21.28 1.66
C LYS A 56 -0.69 21.08 0.33
N PHE A 57 -1.84 20.42 0.38
CA PHE A 57 -2.79 20.38 -0.73
C PHE A 57 -3.73 21.57 -0.62
N PHE A 58 -3.94 22.23 -1.76
CA PHE A 58 -4.84 23.36 -1.91
C PHE A 58 -6.04 22.93 -2.76
N ASP A 59 -7.21 23.51 -2.47
CA ASP A 59 -8.50 23.12 -3.06
C ASP A 59 -8.77 23.80 -4.41
N SER A 60 -7.78 24.51 -4.96
CA SER A 60 -7.89 25.25 -6.21
C SER A 60 -6.53 25.28 -6.91
N ASP A 61 -6.51 25.11 -8.23
CA ASP A 61 -5.33 25.26 -9.11
C ASP A 61 -4.86 26.73 -9.21
N SER A 62 -4.94 27.50 -8.12
CA SER A 62 -4.34 28.81 -8.08
C SER A 62 -2.84 28.67 -7.80
N GLU A 63 -2.05 28.80 -8.86
CA GLU A 63 -0.62 29.09 -8.76
C GLU A 63 -0.42 30.44 -8.06
N TYR A 64 -0.36 30.43 -6.73
CA TYR A 64 0.28 31.50 -5.98
C TYR A 64 1.64 31.00 -5.54
N GLY A 65 2.69 31.67 -6.05
CA GLY A 65 4.07 31.43 -5.68
C GLY A 65 4.25 31.47 -4.17
N ASP A 66 4.85 30.41 -3.63
CA ASP A 66 5.25 30.33 -2.22
C ASP A 66 6.56 31.12 -2.06
N ASP A 67 6.43 32.42 -1.87
CA ASP A 67 7.50 33.28 -1.38
C ASP A 67 7.66 33.09 0.14
N GLY A 68 8.61 32.22 0.51
CA GLY A 68 9.51 32.48 1.63
C GLY A 68 9.20 31.82 2.98
N GLU A 69 9.96 30.76 3.28
CA GLU A 69 10.56 30.59 4.60
C GLU A 69 12.07 30.34 4.46
N LYS A 70 12.84 31.44 4.45
CA LYS A 70 14.27 31.43 4.75
C LYS A 70 14.43 31.44 6.27
N ASN A 71 14.85 30.32 6.85
CA ASN A 71 15.96 30.31 7.82
C ASN A 71 16.40 28.87 8.17
N GLY A 72 17.67 28.57 7.90
CA GLY A 72 18.44 27.61 8.71
C GLY A 72 18.90 26.30 8.07
N GLY A 73 19.49 26.32 6.86
CA GLY A 73 20.30 25.19 6.36
C GLY A 73 20.30 25.10 4.83
N SER A 74 21.40 25.51 4.21
CA SER A 74 21.61 25.52 2.77
C SER A 74 21.25 24.18 2.11
N VAL A 75 20.13 24.14 1.39
CA VAL A 75 19.93 23.24 0.26
C VAL A 75 19.56 24.14 -0.90
N ARG A 76 20.40 24.11 -1.93
CA ARG A 76 20.17 24.84 -3.17
C ARG A 76 18.84 24.39 -3.76
N ASP A 77 17.99 25.35 -4.09
CA ASP A 77 16.84 25.15 -4.98
C ASP A 77 17.39 24.79 -6.35
N ASP A 78 17.71 23.50 -6.55
CA ASP A 78 17.89 22.96 -7.89
C ASP A 78 16.49 22.91 -8.51
N ALA A 79 16.24 23.92 -9.34
CA ALA A 79 15.21 23.90 -10.36
C ALA A 79 15.44 22.66 -11.24
N LEU A 80 14.87 21.53 -10.82
CA LEU A 80 14.79 20.33 -11.64
C LEU A 80 13.79 20.64 -12.75
N ALA A 81 14.38 20.93 -13.90
CA ALA A 81 13.70 21.00 -15.18
C ALA A 81 12.70 19.86 -15.30
N ALA A 82 11.54 20.17 -15.91
CA ALA A 82 10.59 19.20 -16.39
C ALA A 82 11.30 18.26 -17.38
N GLU A 83 11.87 17.17 -16.87
CA GLU A 83 12.17 16.02 -17.70
C GLU A 83 10.83 15.39 -18.05
N ASN A 84 10.35 15.73 -19.25
CA ASN A 84 9.30 15.00 -19.95
C ASN A 84 9.74 13.54 -20.08
N GLY A 85 9.32 12.70 -19.14
CA GLY A 85 9.69 11.29 -19.06
C GLY A 85 8.70 10.52 -18.20
N GLU A 86 7.87 9.72 -18.89
CA GLU A 86 6.93 8.71 -18.37
C GLU A 86 5.66 9.25 -17.66
N ASP A 87 4.75 9.80 -18.46
CA ASP A 87 3.35 10.10 -18.08
C ASP A 87 2.47 8.85 -17.80
N ASP A 88 3.05 7.66 -17.62
CA ASP A 88 2.30 6.39 -17.44
C ASP A 88 2.34 5.79 -16.02
N ALA A 89 2.89 6.53 -15.04
CA ALA A 89 3.14 5.99 -13.70
C ALA A 89 1.99 6.16 -12.69
N TYR A 90 1.04 7.06 -12.93
CA TYR A 90 0.02 7.45 -11.93
C TYR A 90 -1.39 7.07 -12.37
N HIS A 91 -2.22 6.60 -11.43
CA HIS A 91 -3.61 6.28 -11.72
C HIS A 91 -4.51 7.42 -11.25
N GLY A 92 -5.17 8.10 -12.18
CA GLY A 92 -6.10 9.21 -11.94
C GLY A 92 -5.49 10.59 -12.16
N GLU A 93 -6.35 11.56 -12.47
CA GLU A 93 -5.98 12.97 -12.64
C GLU A 93 -5.62 13.58 -11.28
N LEU A 94 -4.34 13.51 -10.91
CA LEU A 94 -3.81 14.26 -9.77
C LEU A 94 -3.70 15.74 -10.13
N ASN A 95 -4.14 16.61 -9.23
CA ASN A 95 -3.94 18.05 -9.41
C ASN A 95 -2.45 18.43 -9.28
N THR A 96 -2.12 19.67 -9.64
CA THR A 96 -0.72 20.15 -9.66
C THR A 96 -0.03 20.00 -8.31
N SER A 97 -0.73 20.30 -7.21
CA SER A 97 -0.19 20.17 -5.84
C SER A 97 0.11 18.72 -5.45
N GLN A 98 -0.78 17.80 -5.81
CA GLN A 98 -0.63 16.36 -5.58
C GLN A 98 0.50 15.77 -6.46
N ARG A 99 0.59 16.19 -7.73
CA ARG A 99 1.66 15.76 -8.64
C ARG A 99 3.03 16.19 -8.15
N ARG A 100 3.15 17.45 -7.69
CA ARG A 100 4.39 17.97 -7.08
C ARG A 100 4.76 17.20 -5.81
N ALA A 101 3.79 16.86 -4.98
CA ALA A 101 4.01 16.03 -3.80
C ALA A 101 4.51 14.62 -4.16
N MET A 102 3.91 13.99 -5.18
CA MET A 102 4.33 12.68 -5.69
C MET A 102 5.77 12.69 -6.20
N GLN A 103 6.13 13.68 -7.00
CA GLN A 103 7.50 13.84 -7.51
C GLN A 103 8.50 13.99 -6.36
N ARG A 104 8.22 14.87 -5.38
CA ARG A 104 9.06 15.02 -4.17
C ARG A 104 9.24 13.72 -3.40
N PHE A 105 8.17 12.91 -3.28
CA PHE A 105 8.21 11.63 -2.58
C PHE A 105 9.06 10.58 -3.32
N LEU A 106 9.00 10.55 -4.66
CA LEU A 106 9.60 9.50 -5.50
C LEU A 106 10.98 9.83 -6.08
N SER A 107 11.42 11.09 -6.03
CA SER A 107 12.71 11.52 -6.58
C SER A 107 13.89 10.72 -6.01
N ARG A 108 14.89 10.44 -6.85
CA ARG A 108 16.08 9.64 -6.50
C ARG A 108 17.00 10.33 -5.49
N ASN A 109 17.01 11.66 -5.50
CA ASN A 109 17.59 12.53 -4.46
C ASN A 109 16.56 12.94 -3.40
N GLY A 110 15.37 12.31 -3.45
CA GLY A 110 14.23 12.65 -2.63
C GLY A 110 14.38 12.16 -1.21
N HIS A 111 13.60 12.80 -0.34
CA HIS A 111 13.50 12.56 1.09
C HIS A 111 12.78 11.23 1.44
N MET A 112 12.99 10.14 0.68
CA MET A 112 12.37 8.82 0.96
C MET A 112 12.81 8.25 2.32
N ASP A 113 13.99 8.65 2.78
CA ASP A 113 14.56 8.31 4.09
C ASP A 113 14.06 9.23 5.21
N GLN A 114 13.24 10.23 4.88
CA GLN A 114 12.69 11.21 5.81
C GLN A 114 11.18 11.07 6.00
N LEU A 115 10.72 11.59 7.12
CA LEU A 115 9.31 11.76 7.42
C LEU A 115 8.73 12.89 6.57
N GLN A 116 7.72 12.55 5.77
CA GLN A 116 6.96 13.49 4.96
C GLN A 116 5.52 13.58 5.46
N MET A 117 5.03 14.80 5.61
CA MET A 117 3.67 15.07 6.06
C MET A 117 2.87 15.70 4.93
N VAL A 118 1.77 15.03 4.58
CA VAL A 118 0.79 15.51 3.60
C VAL A 118 -0.43 16.00 4.37
N GLN A 119 -0.81 17.25 4.15
CA GLN A 119 -1.97 17.88 4.79
C GLN A 119 -2.83 18.58 3.75
N GLY A 120 -4.15 18.51 3.90
CA GLY A 120 -5.08 19.22 3.04
C GLY A 120 -6.46 19.36 3.68
N PRO A 121 -7.24 20.39 3.32
CA PRO A 121 -8.65 20.54 3.71
C PRO A 121 -9.49 19.27 3.43
N PRO A 122 -10.68 19.13 4.06
CA PRO A 122 -11.62 18.07 3.69
C PRO A 122 -11.97 18.18 2.20
N GLY A 123 -12.00 17.06 1.47
CA GLY A 123 -12.30 17.06 0.03
C GLY A 123 -11.09 17.09 -0.91
N CYS A 124 -9.89 17.50 -0.48
CA CYS A 124 -8.71 17.64 -1.36
C CYS A 124 -8.03 16.32 -1.80
N GLY A 125 -8.77 15.22 -1.88
CA GLY A 125 -8.29 13.98 -2.49
C GLY A 125 -7.15 13.26 -1.76
N LYS A 126 -6.91 13.49 -0.46
CA LYS A 126 -5.82 12.85 0.30
C LYS A 126 -5.81 11.32 0.16
N THR A 127 -6.97 10.68 0.24
CA THR A 127 -7.10 9.23 0.06
C THR A 127 -6.70 8.79 -1.35
N HIS A 128 -7.15 9.53 -2.38
CA HIS A 128 -6.78 9.28 -3.77
C HIS A 128 -5.28 9.45 -4.00
N PHE A 129 -4.68 10.48 -3.40
CA PHE A 129 -3.23 10.68 -3.42
C PHE A 129 -2.49 9.49 -2.77
N THR A 130 -2.91 9.05 -1.58
CA THR A 130 -2.30 7.90 -0.90
C THR A 130 -2.37 6.63 -1.75
N VAL A 131 -3.51 6.38 -2.40
CA VAL A 131 -3.69 5.23 -3.29
C VAL A 131 -2.81 5.34 -4.53
N SER A 132 -2.70 6.53 -5.13
CA SER A 132 -1.83 6.78 -6.28
C SER A 132 -0.36 6.60 -5.93
N LEU A 133 0.05 7.05 -4.75
CA LEU A 133 1.39 6.83 -4.22
C LEU A 133 1.65 5.34 -3.97
N LEU A 134 0.69 4.62 -3.37
CA LEU A 134 0.79 3.18 -3.15
C LEU A 134 0.92 2.42 -4.48
N HIS A 135 0.17 2.80 -5.51
CA HIS A 135 0.27 2.26 -6.87
C HIS A 135 1.67 2.44 -7.46
N ALA A 136 2.21 3.66 -7.39
CA ALA A 136 3.55 3.95 -7.89
C ALA A 136 4.64 3.19 -7.13
N LEU A 137 4.51 3.05 -5.81
CA LEU A 137 5.45 2.27 -4.98
C LEU A 137 5.36 0.77 -5.26
N ALA A 138 4.15 0.25 -5.48
CA ALA A 138 3.91 -1.14 -5.84
C ALA A 138 4.50 -1.49 -7.21
N LYS A 139 4.29 -0.63 -8.23
CA LYS A 139 4.93 -0.77 -9.56
C LYS A 139 6.46 -0.82 -9.47
N LYS A 140 7.06 -0.13 -8.50
CA LYS A 140 8.50 -0.15 -8.21
C LYS A 140 8.94 -1.30 -7.29
N ASN A 141 8.10 -2.31 -7.05
CA ASN A 141 8.36 -3.46 -6.17
C ASN A 141 8.84 -3.07 -4.76
N ARG A 142 8.35 -1.93 -4.22
CA ARG A 142 8.66 -1.51 -2.86
C ARG A 142 7.77 -2.23 -1.86
N ARG A 143 8.34 -2.61 -0.70
CA ARG A 143 7.56 -3.11 0.43
C ARG A 143 6.95 -1.92 1.17
N VAL A 144 5.63 -1.86 1.21
CA VAL A 144 4.88 -0.75 1.82
C VAL A 144 4.01 -1.28 2.94
N LEU A 145 4.04 -0.60 4.09
CA LEU A 145 3.10 -0.81 5.19
C LEU A 145 2.15 0.40 5.23
N VAL A 146 0.86 0.14 5.13
CA VAL A 146 -0.19 1.16 5.27
C VAL A 146 -0.85 0.98 6.63
N CYS A 147 -0.88 2.04 7.42
CA CYS A 147 -1.53 2.08 8.72
C CYS A 147 -2.57 3.19 8.75
N ALA A 148 -3.69 2.96 9.46
CA ALA A 148 -4.71 3.97 9.70
C ALA A 148 -5.30 3.77 11.11
N PRO A 149 -5.91 4.80 11.71
CA PRO A 149 -6.48 4.71 13.06
C PRO A 149 -7.75 3.86 13.14
N SER A 150 -8.40 3.52 12.01
CA SER A 150 -9.58 2.66 11.98
C SER A 150 -9.47 1.59 10.92
N ASN A 151 -10.07 0.42 11.20
CA ASN A 151 -10.16 -0.70 10.25
C ASN A 151 -10.85 -0.26 8.94
N LYS A 152 -11.91 0.55 9.03
CA LYS A 152 -12.60 1.09 7.86
C LYS A 152 -11.68 1.86 6.93
N ALA A 153 -10.79 2.69 7.46
CA ALA A 153 -9.87 3.46 6.64
C ALA A 153 -8.86 2.57 5.89
N VAL A 154 -8.37 1.50 6.53
CA VAL A 154 -7.48 0.52 5.88
C VAL A 154 -8.23 -0.25 4.80
N CYS A 155 -9.46 -0.72 5.06
CA CYS A 155 -10.28 -1.41 4.07
C CYS A 155 -10.54 -0.52 2.84
N VAL A 156 -10.92 0.74 3.04
CA VAL A 156 -11.15 1.69 1.94
C VAL A 156 -9.88 1.92 1.12
N ALA A 157 -8.72 2.10 1.77
CA ALA A 157 -7.45 2.27 1.06
C ALA A 157 -7.10 1.04 0.22
N LEU A 158 -7.30 -0.17 0.76
CA LEU A 158 -7.07 -1.44 0.06
C LEU A 158 -8.02 -1.59 -1.14
N GLU A 159 -9.32 -1.38 -0.95
CA GLU A 159 -10.33 -1.49 -2.02
C GLU A 159 -10.03 -0.52 -3.18
N LEU A 160 -9.70 0.74 -2.87
CA LEU A 160 -9.33 1.73 -3.88
C LEU A 160 -8.03 1.36 -4.61
N PHE A 161 -7.05 0.81 -3.90
CA PHE A 161 -5.81 0.32 -4.50
C PHE A 161 -6.06 -0.87 -5.44
N LEU A 162 -6.88 -1.84 -5.05
CA LEU A 162 -7.19 -2.99 -5.90
C LEU A 162 -7.95 -2.56 -7.17
N ARG A 163 -8.89 -1.62 -7.05
CA ARG A 163 -9.56 -1.01 -8.22
C ARG A 163 -8.58 -0.34 -9.16
N THR A 164 -7.59 0.37 -8.60
CA THR A 164 -6.54 1.07 -9.34
C THR A 164 -5.60 0.11 -10.09
N GLN A 165 -5.35 -1.09 -9.55
CA GLN A 165 -4.56 -2.12 -10.21
C GLN A 165 -5.31 -2.81 -11.37
N GLY A 166 -6.62 -2.58 -11.52
CA GLY A 166 -7.46 -3.40 -12.40
C GLY A 166 -7.48 -4.87 -11.99
N ALA A 167 -7.14 -5.17 -10.73
CA ALA A 167 -7.06 -6.54 -10.24
C ALA A 167 -8.48 -7.10 -10.10
N THR A 168 -8.92 -7.83 -11.12
CA THR A 168 -10.13 -8.66 -11.08
C THR A 168 -9.91 -9.98 -10.34
N ASP A 169 -8.64 -10.32 -10.07
CA ASP A 169 -8.22 -11.55 -9.41
C ASP A 169 -7.46 -11.27 -8.10
N THR A 170 -7.46 -12.23 -7.18
CA THR A 170 -6.84 -12.21 -5.83
C THR A 170 -5.29 -12.18 -5.83
N CYS A 171 -4.68 -11.79 -6.96
CA CYS A 171 -3.24 -11.92 -7.23
C CYS A 171 -2.40 -10.72 -6.75
N ALA A 172 -3.02 -9.59 -6.36
CA ALA A 172 -2.27 -8.40 -5.93
C ALA A 172 -1.37 -8.72 -4.73
N PRO A 173 -0.07 -8.36 -4.68
CA PRO A 173 0.87 -8.79 -3.64
C PRO A 173 0.71 -8.04 -2.30
N CYS A 174 -0.52 -7.92 -1.78
CA CYS A 174 -0.85 -7.18 -0.55
C CYS A 174 -1.52 -8.08 0.50
N ILE A 175 -1.20 -7.90 1.78
CA ILE A 175 -1.83 -8.63 2.89
C ILE A 175 -2.58 -7.63 3.76
N LEU A 176 -3.80 -7.97 4.16
CA LEU A 176 -4.59 -7.24 5.15
C LEU A 176 -4.39 -7.86 6.53
N LEU A 177 -4.10 -7.01 7.51
CA LEU A 177 -3.91 -7.35 8.91
C LEU A 177 -4.91 -6.59 9.76
N GLY A 178 -5.49 -7.26 10.75
CA GLY A 178 -6.42 -6.66 11.70
C GLY A 178 -7.21 -7.70 12.47
N VAL A 179 -8.17 -7.25 13.26
CA VAL A 179 -9.13 -8.12 13.96
C VAL A 179 -10.21 -8.54 12.97
N GLU A 180 -10.41 -9.85 12.80
CA GLU A 180 -11.28 -10.43 11.76
C GLU A 180 -12.70 -9.84 11.78
N ASP A 181 -13.41 -9.97 12.90
CA ASP A 181 -14.80 -9.49 13.03
C ASP A 181 -14.94 -8.01 12.66
N SER A 182 -14.01 -7.18 13.15
CA SER A 182 -14.02 -5.75 12.89
C SER A 182 -13.64 -5.40 11.44
N LEU A 183 -12.87 -6.25 10.75
CA LEU A 183 -12.57 -6.08 9.34
C LEU A 183 -13.74 -6.50 8.47
N GLU A 184 -14.45 -7.57 8.83
CA GLU A 184 -15.65 -8.04 8.11
C GLU A 184 -16.73 -6.96 8.09
N GLU A 185 -17.04 -6.37 9.24
CA GLU A 185 -17.99 -5.25 9.37
C GLU A 185 -17.60 -4.04 8.51
N CYS A 186 -16.30 -3.82 8.34
CA CYS A 186 -15.77 -2.69 7.57
C CYS A 186 -15.66 -2.97 6.07
N SER A 187 -15.58 -4.24 5.67
CA SER A 187 -15.36 -4.64 4.27
C SER A 187 -16.59 -4.41 3.42
N THR A 188 -16.40 -4.02 2.16
CA THR A 188 -17.50 -4.04 1.19
C THR A 188 -17.58 -5.42 0.53
N PRO A 189 -18.78 -6.01 0.42
CA PRO A 189 -18.93 -7.29 -0.25
C PRO A 189 -18.60 -7.18 -1.74
N ALA A 190 -18.14 -8.30 -2.31
CA ALA A 190 -17.89 -8.41 -3.74
C ALA A 190 -19.16 -8.07 -4.54
N SER A 191 -18.98 -7.37 -5.64
CA SER A 191 -20.07 -6.95 -6.54
C SER A 191 -19.82 -7.43 -7.96
N LYS A 192 -20.85 -7.44 -8.81
CA LYS A 192 -20.67 -7.79 -10.24
C LYS A 192 -19.64 -6.91 -10.96
N ALA A 193 -19.46 -5.66 -10.51
CA ALA A 193 -18.47 -4.73 -11.07
C ALA A 193 -17.06 -4.92 -10.49
N PHE A 194 -16.94 -5.54 -9.32
CA PHE A 194 -15.67 -5.74 -8.61
C PHE A 194 -15.73 -7.05 -7.80
N PRO A 195 -15.21 -8.15 -8.35
CA PRO A 195 -15.43 -9.49 -7.80
C PRO A 195 -14.59 -9.80 -6.55
N THR A 196 -13.56 -9.00 -6.24
CA THR A 196 -12.70 -9.21 -5.07
C THR A 196 -13.17 -8.41 -3.86
N CYS A 197 -13.19 -9.03 -2.69
CA CYS A 197 -13.45 -8.39 -1.40
C CYS A 197 -12.14 -8.09 -0.67
N ALA A 198 -12.11 -7.05 0.17
CA ALA A 198 -10.97 -6.77 1.05
C ALA A 198 -10.60 -7.99 1.94
N MET A 199 -11.61 -8.79 2.34
CA MET A 199 -11.41 -9.98 3.15
C MET A 199 -10.65 -11.11 2.43
N ASP A 200 -10.63 -11.14 1.09
CA ASP A 200 -9.83 -12.12 0.33
C ASP A 200 -8.32 -11.93 0.56
N TYR A 201 -7.94 -10.74 1.02
CA TYR A 201 -6.55 -10.37 1.32
C TYR A 201 -6.23 -10.48 2.81
N PHE A 202 -7.21 -10.81 3.66
CA PHE A 202 -6.99 -11.03 5.10
C PHE A 202 -6.02 -12.19 5.33
N ILE A 203 -5.00 -11.99 6.16
CA ILE A 203 -3.86 -12.92 6.29
C ILE A 203 -4.28 -14.39 6.48
N TYR A 204 -5.32 -14.67 7.26
CA TYR A 204 -5.78 -16.03 7.53
C TYR A 204 -6.70 -16.62 6.44
N ARG A 205 -7.30 -15.78 5.60
CA ARG A 205 -8.14 -16.24 4.46
C ARG A 205 -7.38 -16.28 3.15
N ARG A 206 -6.26 -15.56 3.07
CA ARG A 206 -5.52 -15.35 1.83
C ARG A 206 -4.93 -16.64 1.28
N ALA A 207 -4.51 -17.57 2.14
CA ALA A 207 -4.02 -18.87 1.70
C ALA A 207 -5.13 -19.67 1.00
N SER A 208 -6.34 -19.70 1.57
CA SER A 208 -7.52 -20.33 0.98
C SER A 208 -7.95 -19.65 -0.31
N ALA A 209 -7.92 -18.32 -0.37
CA ALA A 209 -8.22 -17.54 -1.57
C ALA A 209 -7.24 -17.82 -2.72
N ILE A 210 -5.94 -17.96 -2.42
CA ILE A 210 -4.93 -18.34 -3.40
C ILE A 210 -5.11 -19.81 -3.83
N ALA A 211 -5.35 -20.71 -2.87
CA ALA A 211 -5.58 -22.13 -3.15
C ALA A 211 -6.79 -22.34 -4.07
N GLY A 212 -7.93 -21.70 -3.79
CA GLY A 212 -9.12 -21.77 -4.66
C GLY A 212 -8.92 -21.15 -6.05
N GLY A 213 -7.94 -20.25 -6.22
CA GLY A 213 -7.51 -19.78 -7.54
C GLY A 213 -6.75 -20.86 -8.31
N ILE A 214 -5.83 -21.55 -7.64
CA ILE A 214 -5.06 -22.67 -8.21
C ILE A 214 -6.00 -23.83 -8.59
N GLU A 215 -6.98 -24.15 -7.74
CA GLU A 215 -7.94 -25.24 -7.98
C GLU A 215 -8.81 -24.97 -9.22
N ARG A 216 -9.30 -23.74 -9.40
CA ARG A 216 -10.06 -23.34 -10.61
C ARG A 216 -9.22 -23.48 -11.87
N ALA A 217 -7.99 -22.99 -11.85
CA ALA A 217 -7.07 -23.14 -12.98
C ALA A 217 -6.77 -24.62 -13.29
N LEU A 218 -6.71 -25.48 -12.26
CA LEU A 218 -6.52 -26.93 -12.42
C LEU A 218 -7.77 -27.62 -12.99
N ALA A 219 -8.96 -27.14 -12.64
CA ALA A 219 -10.23 -27.66 -13.16
C ALA A 219 -10.44 -27.29 -14.63
N ASP A 220 -10.03 -26.09 -15.04
CA ASP A 220 -10.09 -25.63 -16.45
C ASP A 220 -9.09 -26.35 -17.37
N MET A 221 -8.09 -27.03 -16.81
CA MET A 221 -7.12 -27.85 -17.55
C MET A 221 -7.58 -29.30 -17.81
N LYS A 222 -8.70 -29.74 -17.23
CA LYS A 222 -9.29 -31.07 -17.45
C LYS A 222 -10.39 -31.02 -18.51
#